data_AF-A0A2V9NI11-F1
#
_entry.id   AF-A0A2V9NI11-F1
#
_cell.length_a   1.000
_cell.length_b   1.000
_cell.length_c   1.000
_cell.angle_alpha   90.00
_cell.angle_beta   90.00
_cell.angle_gamma   90.00
#
_symmetry.space_group_name_H-M   'P 1'
#
loop_
_entity.id
_entity.type
_entity.pdbx_description
1 polymer ?
#
loop_
_entity_poly.entity_id
_entity_poly.type
_entity_poly.pdbx_seq_one_letter_code
_entity_poly.pdbx_strand_id
1 'polypeptide(L)'
;MSHSYSSNRIHLIFSTKNREKRISEELQTKLWPYMAGIARNHGFETIKGGGVEDDAHTLLILSPTVPLSKAIQTIKACSSKWLNETGSAGASFNWQEGYGAFSVSASQTEEVIRYIDNQASHHAKRSYEVEFLELLKKYSVQYDPKYVLG
;
A
#
# COMPACT_ATOMS: atom_id res chain seq x y z
N MET A 1 11.02 1.36 -24.28
CA MET A 1 12.40 1.57 -24.77
C MET A 1 13.00 0.20 -25.04
N SER A 2 13.41 -0.06 -26.27
CA SER A 2 14.24 -1.24 -26.60
C SER A 2 15.58 -1.09 -25.87
N HIS A 3 16.05 -2.15 -25.20
CA HIS A 3 17.31 -2.20 -24.42
C HIS A 3 17.32 -1.56 -23.02
N SER A 4 16.17 -1.39 -22.36
CA SER A 4 16.11 -0.98 -20.95
C SER A 4 15.57 -2.11 -20.07
N TYR A 5 16.28 -2.46 -19.01
CA TYR A 5 15.91 -3.51 -18.05
C TYR A 5 15.99 -2.93 -16.63
N SER A 6 14.89 -2.99 -15.88
CA SER A 6 14.79 -2.41 -14.53
C SER A 6 14.07 -3.34 -13.58
N SER A 7 14.45 -3.31 -12.31
CA SER A 7 13.76 -4.01 -11.23
C SER A 7 13.39 -3.02 -10.12
N ASN A 8 12.26 -2.33 -10.31
CA ASN A 8 11.79 -1.31 -9.37
C ASN A 8 10.70 -1.91 -8.48
N ARG A 9 11.08 -2.71 -7.49
CA ARG A 9 10.14 -3.28 -6.53
C ARG A 9 9.94 -2.34 -5.37
N ILE A 10 8.70 -1.95 -5.12
CA ILE A 10 8.36 -0.97 -4.08
C ILE A 10 7.32 -1.58 -3.14
N HIS A 11 7.66 -1.69 -1.86
CA HIS A 11 6.68 -1.94 -0.81
C HIS A 11 6.07 -0.61 -0.40
N LEU A 12 4.79 -0.45 -0.71
CA LEU A 12 3.96 0.69 -0.36
C LEU A 12 3.05 0.32 0.82
N ILE A 13 2.91 1.24 1.77
CA ILE A 13 2.02 1.14 2.93
C ILE A 13 1.33 2.49 3.18
N PHE A 14 0.04 2.47 3.51
CA PHE A 14 -0.73 3.64 3.96
C PHE A 14 -1.98 3.20 4.73
N SER A 15 -2.44 4.01 5.69
CA SER A 15 -3.68 3.75 6.44
C SER A 15 -4.93 4.34 5.77
N THR A 16 -6.10 3.94 6.23
CA THR A 16 -7.34 4.71 6.09
C THR A 16 -7.20 6.06 6.77
N LYS A 17 -7.98 7.05 6.34
CA LYS A 17 -8.01 8.37 6.98
C LYS A 17 -8.42 8.20 8.45
N ASN A 18 -7.69 8.87 9.35
CA ASN A 18 -7.85 8.75 10.81
C ASN A 18 -7.75 7.32 11.36
N ARG A 19 -7.21 6.36 10.58
CA ARG A 19 -7.08 4.94 10.95
C ARG A 19 -8.44 4.32 11.29
N GLU A 20 -9.47 4.77 10.60
CA GLU A 20 -10.80 4.21 10.72
C GLU A 20 -10.79 2.75 10.22
N LYS A 21 -11.25 1.83 11.06
CA LYS A 21 -11.36 0.39 10.78
C LYS A 21 -12.50 0.09 9.80
N ARG A 22 -12.31 0.41 8.52
CA ARG A 22 -13.36 0.39 7.47
C ARG A 22 -13.19 -0.69 6.41
N ILE A 23 -12.14 -1.49 6.51
CA ILE A 23 -11.81 -2.53 5.54
C ILE A 23 -12.13 -3.91 6.14
N SER A 24 -13.40 -4.28 6.15
CA SER A 24 -13.83 -5.61 6.65
C SER A 24 -13.13 -6.74 5.90
N GLU A 25 -13.01 -7.92 6.52
CA GLU A 25 -12.41 -9.10 5.88
C GLU A 25 -13.07 -9.44 4.54
N GLU A 26 -14.40 -9.30 4.44
CA GLU A 26 -15.10 -9.50 3.17
C GLU A 26 -14.65 -8.47 2.12
N LEU A 27 -14.52 -7.20 2.50
CA LEU A 27 -14.07 -6.15 1.59
C LEU A 27 -12.61 -6.36 1.15
N GLN A 28 -11.73 -6.84 2.03
CA GLN A 28 -10.33 -7.14 1.71
C GLN A 28 -10.21 -8.08 0.50
N THR A 29 -11.05 -9.11 0.43
CA THR A 29 -11.06 -10.08 -0.70
C THR A 29 -11.38 -9.44 -2.06
N LYS A 30 -12.05 -8.29 -2.08
CA LYS A 30 -12.43 -7.54 -3.28
C LYS A 30 -11.45 -6.39 -3.54
N LEU A 31 -11.01 -5.70 -2.48
CA LEU A 31 -10.18 -4.51 -2.55
C LEU A 31 -8.77 -4.80 -3.06
N TRP A 32 -8.10 -5.85 -2.57
CA TRP A 32 -6.72 -6.14 -3.01
C TRP A 32 -6.62 -6.52 -4.49
N PRO A 33 -7.49 -7.40 -5.04
CA PRO A 33 -7.54 -7.63 -6.49
C PRO A 33 -7.91 -6.38 -7.28
N TYR A 34 -8.83 -5.54 -6.77
CA TYR A 34 -9.21 -4.29 -7.42
C TYR A 34 -8.02 -3.33 -7.55
N MET A 35 -7.23 -3.15 -6.48
CA MET A 35 -6.00 -2.35 -6.49
C MET A 35 -4.95 -2.92 -7.46
N ALA A 36 -4.81 -4.24 -7.55
CA ALA A 36 -3.95 -4.86 -8.55
C ALA A 36 -4.43 -4.60 -9.99
N GLY A 37 -5.75 -4.56 -10.21
CA GLY A 37 -6.35 -4.16 -11.48
C GLY A 37 -6.08 -2.69 -11.83
N ILE A 38 -6.15 -1.78 -10.84
CA ILE A 38 -5.77 -0.37 -11.02
C ILE A 38 -4.31 -0.28 -11.50
N ALA A 39 -3.39 -0.97 -10.83
CA ALA A 39 -1.97 -0.97 -11.20
C ALA A 39 -1.78 -1.37 -12.66
N ARG A 40 -2.35 -2.53 -13.05
CA ARG A 40 -2.25 -3.07 -14.41
C ARG A 40 -2.76 -2.10 -15.47
N ASN A 41 -3.90 -1.46 -15.20
CA ASN A 41 -4.52 -0.50 -16.13
C ASN A 41 -3.72 0.81 -16.27
N HIS A 42 -2.75 1.07 -15.39
CA HIS A 42 -1.93 2.28 -15.41
C HIS A 42 -0.44 1.99 -15.67
N GLY A 43 -0.13 0.81 -16.22
CA GLY A 43 1.21 0.50 -16.75
C GLY A 43 2.23 0.10 -15.69
N PHE A 44 1.80 -0.46 -14.55
CA PHE A 44 2.67 -1.09 -13.56
C PHE A 44 1.96 -2.33 -12.96
N GLU A 45 2.65 -3.09 -12.12
CA GLU A 45 2.12 -4.37 -11.63
C GLU A 45 2.10 -4.43 -10.10
N THR A 46 1.18 -5.23 -9.57
CA THR A 46 1.15 -5.60 -8.15
C THR A 46 1.51 -7.07 -8.03
N ILE A 47 2.55 -7.37 -7.26
CA ILE A 47 2.95 -8.72 -6.89
C ILE A 47 2.04 -9.25 -5.78
N LYS A 48 1.83 -8.41 -4.76
CA LYS A 48 1.04 -8.76 -3.58
C LYS A 48 0.33 -7.51 -3.05
N GLY A 49 -0.97 -7.64 -2.84
CA GLY A 49 -1.77 -6.71 -2.04
C GLY A 49 -2.22 -7.40 -0.74
N GLY A 50 -2.39 -6.62 0.31
CA GLY A 50 -2.86 -7.07 1.61
C GLY A 50 -2.99 -5.89 2.57
N GLY A 51 -3.08 -6.17 3.87
CA GLY A 51 -3.35 -5.19 4.91
C GLY A 51 -4.44 -5.69 5.85
N VAL A 52 -4.92 -4.83 6.72
CA VAL A 52 -5.99 -5.15 7.69
C VAL A 52 -7.09 -4.08 7.68
N GLU A 53 -7.87 -3.98 8.74
CA GLU A 53 -9.08 -3.16 8.76
C GLU A 53 -8.86 -1.64 8.58
N ASP A 54 -7.66 -1.15 8.85
CA ASP A 54 -7.30 0.28 8.82
C ASP A 54 -6.08 0.59 7.94
N ASP A 55 -5.50 -0.37 7.22
CA ASP A 55 -4.36 -0.12 6.35
C ASP A 55 -4.30 -1.04 5.12
N ALA A 56 -3.45 -0.62 4.18
CA ALA A 56 -3.16 -1.36 2.98
C ALA A 56 -1.65 -1.43 2.73
N HIS A 57 -1.21 -2.61 2.30
CA HIS A 57 0.12 -2.90 1.81
C HIS A 57 0.05 -3.34 0.35
N THR A 58 0.94 -2.81 -0.49
CA THR A 58 1.14 -3.31 -1.85
C THR A 58 2.62 -3.45 -2.17
N LEU A 59 3.04 -4.63 -2.63
CA LEU A 59 4.34 -4.84 -3.27
C LEU A 59 4.17 -4.68 -4.77
N LEU A 60 4.73 -3.62 -5.33
CA LEU A 60 4.59 -3.23 -6.74
C LEU A 60 5.84 -3.58 -7.54
N ILE A 61 5.68 -3.83 -8.84
CA ILE A 61 6.74 -3.66 -9.84
C ILE A 61 6.42 -2.37 -10.59
N LEU A 62 7.13 -1.30 -10.25
CA LEU A 62 6.92 0.02 -10.83
C LEU A 62 7.59 0.12 -12.21
N SER A 63 6.85 0.53 -13.23
CA SER A 63 7.45 0.83 -14.53
C SER A 63 8.43 2.01 -14.40
N PRO A 64 9.61 1.97 -15.05
CA PRO A 64 10.54 3.09 -15.05
C PRO A 64 9.99 4.37 -15.69
N THR A 65 8.86 4.29 -16.41
CA THR A 65 8.19 5.44 -17.01
C THR A 65 7.09 6.04 -16.12
N VAL A 66 6.80 5.43 -14.98
CA VAL A 66 5.74 5.87 -14.06
C VAL A 66 6.38 6.45 -12.79
N PRO A 67 6.20 7.75 -12.51
CA PRO A 67 6.66 8.32 -11.25
C PRO A 67 5.99 7.62 -10.06
N LEU A 68 6.77 7.31 -9.02
CA LEU A 68 6.27 6.63 -7.81
C LEU A 68 5.08 7.36 -7.19
N SER A 69 5.17 8.68 -7.03
CA SER A 69 4.07 9.51 -6.49
C SER A 69 2.80 9.41 -7.33
N LYS A 70 2.93 9.28 -8.66
CA LYS A 70 1.77 9.10 -9.55
C LYS A 70 1.14 7.73 -9.39
N ALA A 71 1.94 6.66 -9.29
CA ALA A 71 1.42 5.32 -9.05
C ALA A 71 0.62 5.25 -7.74
N ILE A 72 1.16 5.84 -6.66
CA ILE A 72 0.52 5.87 -5.35
C ILE A 72 -0.77 6.70 -5.39
N GLN A 73 -0.72 7.89 -5.97
CA GLN A 73 -1.91 8.73 -6.16
C GLN A 73 -3.01 7.97 -6.91
N THR A 74 -2.66 7.31 -8.01
CA THR A 74 -3.60 6.53 -8.82
C THR A 74 -4.22 5.38 -8.02
N ILE A 75 -3.42 4.58 -7.32
CA ILE A 75 -3.93 3.48 -6.48
C ILE A 75 -4.91 4.02 -5.44
N LYS A 76 -4.53 5.05 -4.67
CA LYS A 76 -5.35 5.61 -3.59
C LYS A 76 -6.62 6.27 -4.13
N ALA A 77 -6.52 7.08 -5.19
CA ALA A 77 -7.67 7.80 -5.75
C ALA A 77 -8.68 6.86 -6.41
N CYS A 78 -8.23 5.92 -7.25
CA CYS A 78 -9.12 4.99 -7.92
C CYS A 78 -9.81 4.03 -6.93
N SER A 79 -9.09 3.53 -5.93
CA SER A 79 -9.68 2.66 -4.91
C SER A 79 -10.64 3.41 -3.99
N SER A 80 -10.31 4.63 -3.54
CA SER A 80 -11.24 5.46 -2.78
C SER A 80 -12.50 5.78 -3.58
N LYS A 81 -12.36 6.13 -4.87
CA LYS A 81 -13.52 6.37 -5.74
C LYS A 81 -14.43 5.15 -5.80
N TRP A 82 -13.87 3.98 -6.08
CA TRP A 82 -14.62 2.73 -6.14
C TRP A 82 -15.34 2.41 -4.83
N LEU A 83 -14.64 2.50 -3.69
CA LEU A 83 -15.23 2.24 -2.36
C LEU A 83 -16.39 3.19 -2.03
N ASN A 84 -16.31 4.44 -2.46
CA ASN A 84 -17.39 5.42 -2.29
C ASN A 84 -18.56 5.15 -3.24
N GLU A 85 -18.29 4.81 -4.51
CA GLU A 85 -19.34 4.50 -5.49
C GLU A 85 -20.12 3.24 -5.13
N THR A 86 -19.47 2.22 -4.57
CA THR A 86 -20.13 0.98 -4.13
C THR A 86 -20.69 1.05 -2.71
N GLY A 87 -20.31 2.08 -1.94
CA GLY A 87 -20.63 2.19 -0.51
C GLY A 87 -20.05 1.08 0.36
N SER A 88 -19.13 0.26 -0.16
CA SER A 88 -18.68 -0.97 0.50
C SER A 88 -17.85 -0.72 1.76
N ALA A 89 -17.31 0.49 1.94
CA ALA A 89 -16.63 0.93 3.15
C ALA A 89 -17.41 2.03 3.91
N GLY A 90 -18.71 2.17 3.64
CA GLY A 90 -19.55 3.28 4.12
C GLY A 90 -19.31 4.59 3.35
N ALA A 91 -20.00 5.66 3.77
CA ALA A 91 -19.94 6.96 3.09
C ALA A 91 -18.60 7.68 3.32
N SER A 92 -18.12 8.42 2.32
CA SER A 92 -16.97 9.33 2.40
C SER A 92 -15.65 8.65 2.80
N PHE A 93 -15.40 7.45 2.29
CA PHE A 93 -14.13 6.75 2.49
C PHE A 93 -12.96 7.55 1.92
N ASN A 94 -11.88 7.67 2.68
CA ASN A 94 -10.62 8.28 2.25
C ASN A 94 -9.45 7.49 2.83
N TRP A 95 -8.35 7.42 2.08
CA TRP A 95 -7.04 7.04 2.63
C TRP A 95 -6.42 8.21 3.40
N GLN A 96 -5.42 7.94 4.26
CA GLN A 96 -4.56 8.99 4.82
C GLN A 96 -3.91 9.81 3.69
N GLU A 97 -3.44 11.02 3.96
CA GLU A 97 -2.76 11.83 2.92
C GLU A 97 -1.38 11.24 2.57
N GLY A 98 -0.59 10.92 3.60
CA GLY A 98 0.75 10.36 3.49
C GLY A 98 0.83 8.92 2.98
N TYR A 99 2.05 8.40 2.90
CA TYR A 99 2.35 7.01 2.61
C TYR A 99 3.80 6.69 2.98
N GLY A 100 4.10 5.40 3.15
CA GLY A 100 5.46 4.86 3.19
C GLY A 100 5.74 4.10 1.91
N ALA A 101 6.90 4.32 1.31
CA ALA A 101 7.30 3.63 0.09
C ALA A 101 8.77 3.22 0.18
N PHE A 102 9.03 1.94 0.09
CA PHE A 102 10.34 1.35 0.39
C PHE A 102 10.81 0.48 -0.76
N SER A 103 12.03 0.72 -1.24
CA SER A 103 12.65 -0.11 -2.28
C SER A 103 12.96 -1.50 -1.73
N VAL A 104 12.59 -2.53 -2.48
CA VAL A 104 12.78 -3.94 -2.11
C VAL A 104 13.73 -4.59 -3.10
N SER A 105 14.79 -5.24 -2.61
CA SER A 105 15.64 -6.07 -3.47
C SER A 105 14.83 -7.22 -4.06
N ALA A 106 15.08 -7.59 -5.31
CA ALA A 106 14.44 -8.75 -5.92
C ALA A 106 14.62 -10.03 -5.08
N SER A 107 15.77 -10.20 -4.42
CA SER A 107 16.05 -11.33 -3.52
C SER A 107 15.20 -11.35 -2.25
N GLN A 108 14.61 -10.22 -1.85
CA GLN A 108 13.76 -10.09 -0.67
C GLN A 108 12.27 -10.12 -1.00
N THR A 109 11.90 -10.29 -2.28
CA THR A 109 10.50 -10.31 -2.72
C THR A 109 9.67 -11.28 -1.90
N GLU A 110 10.12 -12.53 -1.75
CA GLU A 110 9.39 -13.57 -1.03
C GLU A 110 9.25 -13.27 0.47
N GLU A 111 10.22 -12.59 1.07
CA GLU A 111 10.13 -12.14 2.46
C GLU A 111 9.02 -11.09 2.61
N VAL A 112 8.95 -10.12 1.68
CA VAL A 112 7.92 -9.08 1.71
C VAL A 112 6.54 -9.64 1.36
N ILE A 113 6.44 -10.62 0.46
CA ILE A 113 5.16 -11.34 0.21
C ILE A 113 4.67 -11.97 1.51
N ARG A 114 5.53 -12.76 2.18
CA ARG A 114 5.18 -13.39 3.47
C ARG A 114 4.84 -12.35 4.53
N TYR A 115 5.54 -11.21 4.55
CA TYR A 115 5.24 -10.12 5.46
C TYR A 115 3.81 -9.60 5.26
N ILE A 116 3.41 -9.34 4.00
CA ILE A 116 2.07 -8.87 3.66
C ILE A 116 1.00 -9.94 3.97
N ASP A 117 1.30 -11.22 3.72
CA ASP A 117 0.40 -12.34 4.05
C ASP A 117 0.12 -12.48 5.55
N ASN A 118 1.07 -12.10 6.39
CA ASN A 118 0.97 -12.24 7.85
C ASN A 118 0.48 -10.97 8.57
N GLN A 119 -0.03 -9.98 7.83
CA GLN A 119 -0.42 -8.69 8.41
C GLN A 119 -1.49 -8.80 9.51
N ALA A 120 -2.50 -9.66 9.34
CA ALA A 120 -3.49 -9.90 10.39
C ALA A 120 -2.86 -10.37 11.72
N SER A 121 -1.86 -11.27 11.65
CA SER A 121 -1.14 -11.75 12.84
C SER A 121 -0.19 -10.68 13.41
N HIS A 122 0.36 -9.81 12.57
CA HIS A 122 1.20 -8.69 12.97
C HIS A 122 0.38 -7.64 13.73
N HIS A 123 -0.79 -7.27 13.21
CA HIS A 123 -1.68 -6.26 13.79
C HIS A 123 -2.44 -6.73 15.03
N ALA A 124 -2.47 -8.04 15.28
CA ALA A 124 -2.90 -8.58 16.57
C ALA A 124 -2.00 -8.13 17.76
N LYS A 125 -0.78 -7.63 17.48
CA LYS A 125 0.20 -7.24 18.50
C LYS A 125 0.77 -5.83 18.33
N ARG A 126 0.61 -5.21 17.16
CA ARG A 126 1.19 -3.91 16.80
C ARG A 126 0.15 -3.07 16.11
N SER A 127 0.13 -1.76 16.36
CA SER A 127 -0.70 -0.84 15.58
C SER A 127 0.01 -0.44 14.30
N TYR A 128 -0.75 0.10 13.35
CA TYR A 128 -0.22 0.72 12.14
C TYR A 128 0.88 1.76 12.45
N GLU A 129 0.71 2.60 13.46
CA GLU A 129 1.70 3.63 13.80
C GLU A 129 3.05 3.02 14.20
N VAL A 130 3.01 1.97 15.02
CA VAL A 130 4.23 1.27 15.45
C VAL A 130 4.92 0.65 14.25
N GLU A 131 4.18 -0.07 13.41
CA GLU A 131 4.71 -0.69 12.21
C GLU A 131 5.29 0.35 11.24
N PHE A 132 4.57 1.44 10.99
CA PHE A 132 4.99 2.50 10.09
C PHE A 132 6.32 3.12 10.53
N LEU A 133 6.47 3.41 11.83
CA LEU A 133 7.73 3.92 12.40
C LEU A 133 8.85 2.88 12.35
N GLU A 134 8.54 1.59 12.61
CA GLU A 134 9.50 0.49 12.49
C GLU A 134 10.01 0.36 11.04
N LEU A 135 9.14 0.47 10.05
CA LEU A 135 9.51 0.45 8.63
C LEU A 135 10.37 1.67 8.24
N LEU A 136 9.96 2.89 8.63
CA LEU A 136 10.77 4.08 8.38
C LEU A 136 12.19 3.93 8.95
N LYS A 137 12.30 3.40 10.19
CA LYS A 137 13.59 3.12 10.82
C LYS A 137 14.36 2.03 10.07
N LYS A 138 13.72 0.91 9.72
CA LYS A 138 14.32 -0.21 8.98
C LYS A 138 14.93 0.25 7.66
N TYR A 139 14.26 1.15 6.95
CA TYR A 139 14.69 1.69 5.67
C TYR A 139 15.48 3.00 5.78
N SER A 140 15.84 3.43 7.00
CA SER A 140 16.62 4.66 7.25
C SER A 140 16.02 5.93 6.64
N VAL A 141 14.68 6.01 6.61
CA VAL A 141 13.95 7.18 6.15
C VAL A 141 13.88 8.20 7.27
N GLN A 142 14.35 9.41 7.02
CA GLN A 142 14.21 10.54 7.94
C GLN A 142 12.77 11.06 7.94
N TYR A 143 12.23 11.36 9.11
CA TYR A 143 10.89 11.90 9.27
C TYR A 143 10.85 12.89 10.43
N ASP A 144 9.92 13.84 10.36
CA ASP A 144 9.58 14.71 11.48
C ASP A 144 8.49 14.03 12.33
N PRO A 145 8.75 13.71 13.62
CA PRO A 145 7.76 13.10 14.50
C PRO A 145 6.43 13.88 14.59
N LYS A 146 6.45 15.19 14.33
CA LYS A 146 5.24 16.03 14.34
C LYS A 146 4.28 15.72 13.20
N TYR A 147 4.78 15.24 12.06
CA TYR A 147 3.98 15.07 10.83
C TYR A 147 3.99 13.63 10.29
N VAL A 148 4.76 12.72 10.89
CA VAL A 148 5.02 11.36 10.36
C VAL A 148 3.76 10.53 10.11
N LEU A 149 2.69 10.79 10.86
CA LEU A 149 1.44 10.05 10.74
C LEU A 149 0.44 10.69 9.75
N GLY A 150 0.66 11.92 9.28
CA GLY A 150 -0.35 12.64 8.51
C GLY A 150 -1.52 13.07 9.39
#